data_AF-M5E4D4-F1
#
_entry.id   AF-M5E4D4-F1
#
_cell.length_a   1.000
_cell.length_b   1.000
_cell.length_c   1.000
_cell.angle_alpha   90.00
_cell.angle_beta   90.00
_cell.angle_gamma   90.00
#
_symmetry.space_group_name_H-M   'P 1'
#
loop_
_entity.id
_entity.type
_entity.pdbx_description
1 polymer ?
#
loop_
_entity_poly.entity_id
_entity_poly.type
_entity_poly.pdbx_seq_one_letter_code
_entity_poly.pdbx_strand_id
1 'polypeptide(L)'
;MLKPSKRFIYFTIRFILVHVLIYIFIGVIFKNFQNYYAVFINIGDYFDFRSPKSTIFRMASFWQIFRGAFFAFILYPFYNVIIKSDYAWLKLFFLIWGFSLIGSVAPIPGSIEGLIYTKSSLIEHFAVFIKFTIEIFVFSWFFVKWENRTERDYS
;
A
#
# COMPACT_ATOMS: atom_id res chain seq x y z
N MET A 1 -5.44 -8.61 30.78
CA MET A 1 -5.60 -7.93 29.46
C MET A 1 -4.65 -6.74 29.44
N LEU A 2 -3.55 -6.82 28.67
CA LEU A 2 -2.64 -5.68 28.48
C LEU A 2 -3.39 -4.62 27.68
N LYS A 3 -3.66 -3.45 28.28
CA LYS A 3 -4.23 -2.33 27.53
C LYS A 3 -3.19 -1.81 26.53
N PRO A 4 -3.52 -1.69 25.24
CA PRO A 4 -2.61 -1.09 24.28
C PRO A 4 -2.26 0.34 24.70
N SER A 5 -1.01 0.74 24.51
CA SER A 5 -0.58 2.10 24.83
C SER A 5 -1.31 3.12 23.95
N LYS A 6 -1.57 4.32 24.47
CA LYS A 6 -2.20 5.39 23.69
C LYS A 6 -1.46 5.63 22.38
N ARG A 7 -0.12 5.68 22.43
CA ARG A 7 0.76 5.84 21.27
C ARG A 7 0.50 4.78 20.19
N PHE A 8 0.41 3.51 20.57
CA PHE A 8 0.14 2.42 19.63
C PHE A 8 -1.23 2.59 18.94
N ILE A 9 -2.26 2.94 19.72
CA ILE A 9 -3.62 3.14 19.19
C ILE A 9 -3.62 4.27 18.16
N TYR A 10 -3.05 5.43 18.50
CA TYR A 10 -3.05 6.56 17.58
C TYR A 10 -2.18 6.33 16.35
N PHE A 11 -1.01 5.72 16.51
CA PHE A 11 -0.17 5.29 15.39
C PHE A 11 -0.95 4.42 14.42
N THR A 12 -1.66 3.41 14.96
CA THR A 12 -2.48 2.49 14.17
C THR A 12 -3.62 3.19 13.45
N ILE A 13 -4.38 4.06 14.13
CA ILE A 13 -5.48 4.80 13.53
C ILE A 13 -4.97 5.68 12.38
N ARG A 14 -3.90 6.44 12.59
CA ARG A 14 -3.31 7.30 11.55
C ARG A 14 -2.82 6.49 10.38
N PHE A 15 -2.13 5.38 10.63
CA PHE A 15 -1.65 4.48 9.58
C PHE A 15 -2.80 3.99 8.72
N ILE A 16 -3.88 3.48 9.35
CA ILE A 16 -5.09 3.02 8.67
C ILE A 16 -5.70 4.14 7.82
N LEU A 17 -5.87 5.34 8.39
CA LEU A 17 -6.48 6.46 7.69
C LEU A 17 -5.68 6.83 6.44
N VAL A 18 -4.37 7.03 6.58
CA VAL A 18 -3.51 7.37 5.44
C VAL A 18 -3.50 6.24 4.42
N HIS A 19 -3.38 4.99 4.86
CA HIS A 19 -3.37 3.81 3.99
C HIS A 19 -4.62 3.74 3.12
N VAL A 20 -5.80 3.84 3.73
CA VAL A 20 -7.08 3.75 3.03
C VAL A 20 -7.31 4.95 2.12
N LEU A 21 -7.00 6.16 2.57
CA LEU A 21 -7.17 7.37 1.76
C LEU A 21 -6.28 7.35 0.52
N ILE A 22 -5.01 6.98 0.67
CA ILE A 22 -4.07 6.90 -0.45
C ILE A 22 -4.48 5.77 -1.42
N TYR A 23 -4.86 4.60 -0.89
CA TYR A 23 -5.37 3.51 -1.73
C TYR A 23 -6.57 3.93 -2.59
N ILE A 24 -7.55 4.61 -1.99
CA ILE A 24 -8.74 5.09 -2.71
C ILE A 24 -8.35 6.16 -3.72
N PHE A 25 -7.58 7.17 -3.30
CA PHE A 25 -7.26 8.33 -4.14
C PHE A 25 -6.41 7.95 -5.35
N ILE A 26 -5.31 7.22 -5.13
CA ILE A 26 -4.46 6.73 -6.21
C ILE A 26 -5.21 5.70 -7.06
N GLY A 27 -6.03 4.85 -6.46
CA GLY A 27 -6.92 3.94 -7.16
C GLY A 27 -7.86 4.66 -8.13
N VAL A 28 -8.50 5.74 -7.71
CA VAL A 28 -9.39 6.55 -8.55
C VAL A 28 -8.61 7.27 -9.65
N ILE A 29 -7.45 7.87 -9.35
CA ILE A 29 -6.60 8.52 -10.36
C ILE A 29 -6.24 7.53 -11.46
N PHE A 30 -5.63 6.40 -11.10
CA PHE A 30 -5.19 5.42 -12.09
C PHE A 30 -6.36 4.74 -12.80
N LYS A 31 -7.53 4.63 -12.15
CA LYS A 31 -8.76 4.20 -12.81
C LYS A 31 -9.10 5.08 -14.02
N ASN A 32 -8.98 6.40 -13.85
CA ASN A 32 -9.29 7.37 -14.90
C ASN A 32 -8.16 7.48 -15.95
N PHE A 33 -6.90 7.39 -15.54
CA PHE A 33 -5.76 7.52 -16.45
C PHE A 33 -5.52 6.30 -17.36
N GLN A 34 -5.72 5.07 -16.85
CA GLN A 34 -5.34 3.86 -17.59
C GLN A 34 -6.42 3.24 -18.46
N ASN A 35 -7.60 3.86 -18.61
CA ASN A 35 -8.78 3.15 -19.14
C ASN A 35 -8.91 1.78 -18.45
N TYR A 36 -8.75 1.79 -17.12
CA TYR A 36 -8.41 0.69 -16.19
C TYR A 36 -9.25 -0.58 -16.35
N TYR A 37 -10.42 -0.44 -16.98
CA TYR A 37 -11.23 -1.53 -17.47
C TYR A 37 -10.50 -2.45 -18.47
N ALA A 38 -9.79 -1.93 -19.48
CA ALA A 38 -9.16 -2.76 -20.51
C ALA A 38 -8.02 -3.64 -19.95
N VAL A 39 -7.21 -3.10 -19.03
CA VAL A 39 -6.07 -3.83 -18.44
C VAL A 39 -6.56 -4.86 -17.41
N PHE A 40 -7.49 -4.50 -16.52
CA PHE A 40 -8.00 -5.45 -15.50
C PHE A 40 -9.03 -6.46 -16.04
N ILE A 41 -9.79 -6.13 -17.10
CA ILE A 41 -10.65 -7.12 -17.77
C ILE A 41 -9.79 -8.23 -18.36
N ASN A 42 -8.73 -7.88 -19.11
CA ASN A 42 -7.86 -8.90 -19.70
C ASN A 42 -7.10 -9.69 -18.64
N ILE A 43 -6.56 -9.04 -17.60
CA ILE A 43 -5.88 -9.72 -16.48
C ILE A 43 -6.81 -10.72 -15.75
N GLY A 44 -8.12 -10.44 -15.69
CA GLY A 44 -9.14 -11.33 -15.12
C GLY A 44 -9.23 -12.70 -15.78
N ASP A 45 -8.88 -12.78 -17.07
CA ASP A 45 -8.92 -14.02 -17.84
C ASP A 45 -7.65 -14.88 -17.66
N TYR A 46 -6.59 -14.34 -17.06
CA TYR A 46 -5.29 -15.02 -16.96
C TYR A 46 -4.93 -15.59 -15.57
N PHE A 47 -5.59 -15.17 -14.48
CA PHE A 47 -5.07 -15.37 -13.11
C PHE A 47 -6.10 -15.69 -12.01
N ASP A 48 -7.27 -16.26 -12.33
CA ASP A 48 -8.31 -16.57 -11.33
C ASP A 48 -8.71 -15.34 -10.47
N PHE A 49 -8.60 -14.14 -11.03
CA PHE A 49 -9.01 -12.93 -10.32
C PHE A 49 -10.53 -12.82 -10.24
N ARG A 50 -11.01 -12.27 -9.12
CA ARG A 50 -12.44 -12.01 -8.95
C ARG A 50 -12.93 -10.98 -9.95
N SER A 51 -14.08 -11.26 -10.57
CA SER A 51 -14.78 -10.28 -11.40
C SER A 51 -15.00 -8.96 -10.64
N PRO A 52 -14.85 -7.80 -11.30
CA PRO A 52 -15.16 -6.49 -10.72
C PRO A 52 -16.62 -6.34 -10.24
N LYS A 53 -17.53 -7.19 -10.75
CA LYS A 53 -18.95 -7.21 -10.34
C LYS A 53 -19.18 -7.94 -9.01
N SER A 54 -18.19 -8.69 -8.50
CA SER A 54 -18.33 -9.44 -7.25
C SER A 54 -18.44 -8.52 -6.03
N THR A 55 -19.26 -8.91 -5.06
CA THR A 55 -19.44 -8.14 -3.81
C THR A 55 -18.13 -8.00 -3.04
N ILE A 56 -17.31 -9.05 -2.98
CA ILE A 56 -16.01 -9.03 -2.29
C ILE A 56 -15.06 -8.02 -2.94
N PHE A 57 -15.00 -7.96 -4.27
CA PHE A 57 -14.17 -6.98 -4.98
C PHE A 57 -14.63 -5.55 -4.69
N ARG A 58 -15.94 -5.30 -4.68
CA ARG A 58 -16.50 -3.98 -4.35
C ARG A 58 -16.22 -3.55 -2.91
N MET A 59 -15.97 -4.51 -2.01
CA MET A 59 -15.54 -4.27 -0.63
C MET A 59 -14.02 -4.11 -0.48
N ALA A 60 -13.24 -3.98 -1.56
CA ALA A 60 -11.77 -3.89 -1.48
C ALA A 60 -11.28 -2.81 -0.50
N SER A 61 -11.90 -1.62 -0.49
CA SER A 61 -11.54 -0.54 0.44
C SER A 61 -11.76 -0.90 1.92
N PHE A 62 -12.76 -1.73 2.22
CA PHE A 62 -12.98 -2.24 3.58
C PHE A 62 -11.86 -3.19 4.00
N TRP A 63 -11.43 -4.08 3.11
CA TRP A 63 -10.29 -4.96 3.36
C TRP A 63 -8.97 -4.21 3.58
N GLN A 64 -8.83 -3.01 3.00
CA GLN A 64 -7.66 -2.16 3.26
C GLN A 64 -7.58 -1.66 4.71
N ILE A 65 -8.70 -1.55 5.43
CA ILE A 65 -8.69 -1.18 6.85
C ILE A 65 -7.92 -2.22 7.66
N PHE A 66 -8.26 -3.51 7.46
CA PHE A 66 -7.58 -4.62 8.14
C PHE A 66 -6.11 -4.73 7.72
N ARG A 67 -5.82 -4.54 6.43
CA ARG A 67 -4.44 -4.56 5.93
C ARG A 67 -3.60 -3.44 6.54
N GLY A 68 -4.14 -2.23 6.60
CA GLY A 68 -3.49 -1.08 7.23
C GLY A 68 -3.24 -1.31 8.72
N ALA A 69 -4.22 -1.89 9.44
CA ALA A 69 -4.07 -2.24 10.85
C ALA A 69 -2.95 -3.27 11.07
N PHE A 70 -2.91 -4.31 10.23
CA PHE A 70 -1.88 -5.35 10.29
C PHE A 70 -0.48 -4.80 10.02
N PHE A 71 -0.32 -3.94 9.00
CA PHE A 71 0.94 -3.29 8.72
C PHE A 71 1.38 -2.35 9.85
N ALA A 72 0.47 -1.60 10.45
CA ALA A 72 0.78 -0.78 11.61
C ALA A 72 1.28 -1.62 12.79
N PHE A 73 0.65 -2.76 13.05
CA PHE A 73 1.06 -3.69 14.09
C PHE A 73 2.48 -4.23 13.85
N ILE A 74 2.81 -4.61 12.62
CA ILE A 74 4.16 -5.09 12.26
C ILE A 74 5.21 -3.98 12.37
N LEU A 75 4.88 -2.76 11.97
CA LEU A 75 5.83 -1.66 11.90
C LEU A 75 6.06 -0.98 13.25
N TYR A 76 5.10 -1.03 14.17
CA TYR A 76 5.19 -0.33 15.45
C TYR A 76 6.39 -0.73 16.32
N PRO A 77 6.79 -2.02 16.43
CA PRO A 77 8.04 -2.41 17.10
C PRO A 77 9.29 -1.70 16.57
N PHE A 78 9.28 -1.30 15.30
CA PHE A 78 10.37 -0.60 14.63
C PHE A 78 10.20 0.92 14.62
N TYR A 79 9.27 1.48 15.41
CA TYR A 79 8.97 2.90 15.42
C TYR A 79 10.23 3.76 15.58
N ASN A 80 11.10 3.45 16.55
CA ASN A 80 12.30 4.25 16.81
C ASN A 80 13.35 4.14 15.69
N VAL A 81 13.39 3.00 15.00
CA VAL A 81 14.37 2.72 13.94
C VAL A 81 13.96 3.31 12.60
N ILE A 82 12.66 3.28 12.30
CA ILE A 82 12.11 3.70 11.02
C ILE A 82 11.48 5.08 11.17
N ILE A 83 10.46 5.23 12.01
CA ILE A 83 9.59 6.40 12.06
C ILE A 83 10.27 7.59 12.76
N LYS A 84 10.95 7.36 13.88
CA LYS A 84 11.64 8.40 14.66
C LYS A 84 13.08 8.67 14.21
N SER A 85 13.38 8.41 12.95
CA SER A 85 14.76 8.44 12.45
C SER A 85 14.95 9.46 11.34
N ASP A 86 16.21 9.82 11.09
CA ASP A 86 16.53 10.62 9.91
C ASP A 86 16.12 9.87 8.64
N TYR A 87 15.56 10.63 7.70
CA TYR A 87 15.02 10.10 6.45
C TYR A 87 13.93 9.03 6.65
N ALA A 88 13.17 9.09 7.75
CA ALA A 88 12.12 8.13 8.10
C ALA A 88 11.17 7.77 6.95
N TRP A 89 10.74 8.76 6.17
CA TRP A 89 9.83 8.53 5.04
C TRP A 89 10.50 7.76 3.89
N LEU A 90 11.80 7.96 3.64
CA LEU A 90 12.56 7.18 2.65
C LEU A 90 12.77 5.75 3.14
N LYS A 91 13.08 5.57 4.42
CA LYS A 91 13.23 4.22 5.01
C LYS A 91 11.92 3.44 4.91
N LEU A 92 10.80 4.07 5.27
CA LEU A 92 9.48 3.46 5.15
C LEU A 92 9.13 3.17 3.68
N PHE A 93 9.42 4.11 2.78
CA PHE A 93 9.22 3.93 1.34
C PHE A 93 9.99 2.72 0.81
N PHE A 94 11.32 2.68 0.98
CA PHE A 94 12.13 1.58 0.47
C PHE A 94 11.82 0.24 1.12
N LEU A 95 11.43 0.23 2.40
CA LEU A 95 10.98 -0.98 3.07
C LEU A 95 9.73 -1.54 2.38
N ILE A 96 8.66 -0.74 2.28
CA ILE A 96 7.39 -1.21 1.71
C ILE A 96 7.57 -1.49 0.21
N TRP A 97 8.19 -0.59 -0.53
CA TRP A 97 8.43 -0.69 -1.97
C TRP A 97 9.31 -1.90 -2.32
N GLY A 98 10.43 -2.07 -1.59
CA GLY A 98 11.38 -3.15 -1.81
C GLY A 98 10.71 -4.51 -1.61
N PHE A 99 10.03 -4.72 -0.49
CA PHE A 99 9.35 -6.00 -0.24
C PHE A 99 8.10 -6.21 -1.12
N SER A 100 7.42 -5.15 -1.56
CA SER A 100 6.18 -5.28 -2.34
C SER A 100 6.39 -5.46 -3.84
N LEU A 101 7.44 -4.88 -4.43
CA LEU A 101 7.66 -4.93 -5.88
C LEU A 101 8.88 -5.77 -6.27
N ILE A 102 9.95 -5.70 -5.48
CA ILE A 102 11.20 -6.42 -5.77
C ILE A 102 11.19 -7.79 -5.08
N GLY A 103 10.84 -7.83 -3.80
CA GLY A 103 10.79 -9.04 -2.98
C GLY A 103 9.41 -9.71 -2.92
N SER A 104 8.48 -9.34 -3.81
CA SER A 104 7.17 -10.00 -3.88
C SER A 104 7.37 -11.48 -4.21
N VAL A 105 6.68 -12.36 -3.51
CA VAL A 105 6.62 -13.80 -3.85
C VAL A 105 5.44 -14.10 -4.78
N ALA A 106 4.43 -13.22 -4.81
CA ALA A 106 3.28 -13.38 -5.67
C ALA A 106 3.56 -12.74 -7.05
N PRO A 107 3.16 -13.40 -8.17
CA PRO A 107 3.36 -12.90 -9.53
C PRO A 107 2.35 -11.79 -9.87
N ILE A 108 2.49 -10.64 -9.21
CA ILE A 108 1.62 -9.48 -9.40
C ILE A 108 2.21 -8.61 -10.52
N PRO A 109 1.42 -8.13 -11.49
CA PRO A 109 1.90 -7.17 -12.49
C PRO A 109 2.64 -5.99 -11.84
N GLY A 110 3.75 -5.58 -12.44
CA GLY A 110 4.68 -4.59 -11.87
C GLY A 110 5.69 -5.12 -10.84
N SER A 111 5.58 -6.36 -10.37
CA SER A 111 6.66 -7.00 -9.59
C SER A 111 7.64 -7.80 -10.47
N ILE A 112 8.79 -8.20 -9.91
CA ILE A 112 9.74 -9.10 -10.59
C ILE A 112 9.08 -10.44 -10.93
N GLU A 113 8.42 -11.08 -9.95
CA GLU A 113 7.71 -12.35 -10.18
C GLU A 113 6.61 -12.20 -11.23
N GLY A 114 5.94 -11.05 -11.24
CA GLY A 114 4.98 -10.73 -12.27
C GLY A 114 5.60 -10.77 -13.67
N LEU A 115 6.77 -10.15 -13.84
CA LEU A 115 7.47 -10.10 -15.13
C LEU A 115 7.88 -11.50 -15.61
N ILE A 116 8.21 -12.40 -14.69
CA ILE A 116 8.64 -13.77 -15.00
C ILE A 116 7.44 -14.66 -15.35
N TYR A 117 6.36 -14.59 -14.56
CA TYR A 117 5.31 -15.61 -14.59
C TYR A 117 4.00 -15.17 -15.26
N THR A 118 3.88 -13.90 -15.64
CA THR A 118 2.64 -13.40 -16.28
C THR A 118 2.81 -13.17 -17.78
N LYS A 119 1.68 -13.21 -18.50
CA LYS A 119 1.62 -12.91 -19.95
C LYS A 119 1.42 -11.42 -20.23
N SER A 120 1.42 -10.57 -19.19
CA SER A 120 1.23 -9.14 -19.33
C SER A 120 2.39 -8.51 -20.11
N SER A 121 2.07 -7.52 -20.93
CA SER A 121 3.06 -6.78 -21.72
C SER A 121 3.97 -5.95 -20.82
N LEU A 122 5.18 -5.62 -21.31
CA LEU A 122 6.10 -4.74 -20.59
C LEU A 122 5.46 -3.39 -20.22
N ILE A 123 4.63 -2.84 -21.10
CA ILE A 123 3.93 -1.56 -20.88
C ILE A 123 2.96 -1.69 -19.69
N GLU A 124 2.20 -2.79 -19.60
CA GLU A 124 1.31 -3.05 -18.48
C GLU A 124 2.07 -3.21 -17.16
N HIS A 125 3.20 -3.94 -17.18
CA HIS A 125 4.10 -4.06 -16.03
C HIS A 125 4.60 -2.69 -15.55
N PHE A 126 5.14 -1.88 -16.45
CA PHE A 126 5.66 -0.56 -16.10
C PHE A 126 4.57 0.37 -15.56
N ALA A 127 3.39 0.35 -16.16
CA ALA A 127 2.29 1.19 -15.70
C ALA A 127 1.83 0.82 -14.27
N VAL A 128 1.73 -0.47 -13.97
CA VAL A 128 1.38 -0.96 -12.63
C VAL A 128 2.52 -0.70 -11.61
N PHE A 129 3.77 -0.88 -12.02
CA PHE A 129 4.94 -0.56 -11.20
C PHE A 129 4.99 0.93 -10.83
N ILE A 130 4.79 1.83 -11.79
CA ILE A 130 4.73 3.29 -11.56
C ILE A 130 3.60 3.63 -10.60
N LYS A 131 2.40 3.05 -10.81
CA LYS A 131 1.26 3.24 -9.92
C LYS A 131 1.61 2.93 -8.47
N PHE A 132 2.08 1.71 -8.19
CA PHE A 132 2.38 1.30 -6.82
C PHE A 132 3.57 2.04 -6.24
N THR A 133 4.56 2.41 -7.05
CA THR A 133 5.67 3.25 -6.62
C THR A 133 5.17 4.60 -6.13
N ILE A 134 4.31 5.28 -6.88
CA ILE A 134 3.70 6.55 -6.49
C ILE A 134 2.82 6.37 -5.24
N GLU A 135 2.00 5.32 -5.19
CA GLU A 135 1.14 5.01 -4.05
C GLU A 135 1.95 4.89 -2.75
N ILE A 136 2.99 4.06 -2.76
CA ILE A 136 3.85 3.80 -1.60
C ILE A 136 4.65 5.05 -1.23
N PHE A 137 5.13 5.81 -2.21
CA PHE A 137 5.84 7.07 -1.99
C PHE A 137 4.97 8.10 -1.26
N VAL A 138 3.77 8.37 -1.81
CA VAL A 138 2.85 9.35 -1.24
C VAL A 138 2.39 8.90 0.15
N PHE A 139 2.07 7.62 0.31
CA PHE A 139 1.77 7.04 1.62
C PHE A 139 2.89 7.30 2.63
N SER A 140 4.11 6.91 2.30
CA SER A 140 5.25 6.96 3.22
C SER A 140 5.59 8.40 3.61
N TRP A 141 5.56 9.31 2.64
CA TRP A 141 5.79 10.73 2.89
C TRP A 141 4.70 11.33 3.78
N PHE A 142 3.43 11.14 3.44
CA PHE A 142 2.31 11.74 4.17
C PHE A 142 2.19 11.19 5.60
N PHE A 143 2.28 9.87 5.74
CA PHE A 143 2.18 9.20 7.04
C PHE A 143 3.26 9.68 8.00
N VAL A 144 4.54 9.64 7.58
CA VAL A 144 5.66 10.06 8.44
C VAL A 144 5.60 11.56 8.75
N LYS A 145 5.20 12.40 7.78
CA LYS A 145 5.03 13.84 8.04
C LYS A 145 3.93 14.11 9.06
N TRP A 146 2.81 13.39 8.99
CA TRP A 146 1.74 13.53 9.97
C TRP A 146 2.16 13.01 11.36
N GLU A 147 2.77 11.83 11.42
CA GLU A 147 3.18 11.24 12.69
C GLU A 147 4.24 12.09 13.41
N ASN A 148 5.26 12.59 12.69
CA ASN A 148 6.29 13.43 13.26
C ASN A 148 5.80 14.82 13.69
N ARG A 149 4.71 15.33 13.08
CA ARG A 149 4.08 16.59 13.52
C ARG A 149 3.35 16.43 14.86
N THR A 150 2.80 15.25 15.10
CA THR A 150 1.86 14.97 16.19
C THR A 150 2.49 14.24 17.37
N GLU A 151 3.74 13.76 17.27
CA GLU A 151 4.50 13.31 18.45
C GLU A 151 4.63 14.41 19.52
N ARG A 152 4.53 15.69 19.12
CA ARG A 152 4.46 16.84 20.04
C ARG A 152 3.20 16.87 20.91
N ASP A 153 2.17 16.09 20.57
CA ASP A 153 0.88 16.09 21.26
C ASP A 153 0.80 15.00 22.36
N TYR A 154 1.82 14.14 22.47
CA TYR A 154 1.91 13.07 23.49
C TYR A 154 2.95 13.32 24.59
N SER A 155 3.81 14.30 24.39
CA SER A 155 4.76 14.82 25.40
C SER A 155 4.08 15.84 26.30
#